data_AF-A0A7J6XEB2-F1
#
_entry.id   AF-A0A7J6XEB2-F1
#
_cell.length_a   1.000
_cell.length_b   1.000
_cell.length_c   1.000
_cell.angle_alpha   90.00
_cell.angle_beta   90.00
_cell.angle_gamma   90.00
#
_symmetry.space_group_name_H-M   'P 1'
#
loop_
_entity.id
_entity.type
_entity.pdbx_description
1 polymer ?
#
loop_
_entity_poly.entity_id
_entity_poly.type
_entity_poly.pdbx_seq_one_letter_code
_entity_poly.pdbx_strand_id
1 'polypeptide(L)'
;MDGNRRYVRNSNMNEGEGHRSGFLALMSMLQYCYELGVKVYFIGNLQLLREPVRLAAEKVMNTTCNNNKVVLLICLAYTSTDEIVHSVQEACNERRVENEYLISKNVDNDSGVVVGKKKNDMDYGVCYSVSRRQEAHVYGSGP
;
A
#
# COMPACT_ATOMS: atom_id res chain seq x y z
N MET A 1 -14.19 4.37 8.52
CA MET A 1 -15.34 5.24 8.85
C MET A 1 -16.56 4.36 9.08
N ASP A 2 -16.86 4.04 10.33
CA ASP A 2 -18.09 3.32 10.71
C ASP A 2 -19.21 4.33 10.97
N GLY A 3 -20.45 3.86 11.03
CA GLY A 3 -21.60 4.66 11.41
C GLY A 3 -22.47 5.08 10.24
N ASN A 4 -22.08 4.83 8.99
CA ASN A 4 -22.89 5.17 7.82
C ASN A 4 -24.31 4.57 7.89
N ARG A 5 -24.44 3.32 8.36
CA ARG A 5 -25.75 2.68 8.56
C ARG A 5 -26.54 3.30 9.72
N ARG A 6 -25.86 3.68 10.82
CA ARG A 6 -26.48 4.35 11.97
C ARG A 6 -26.93 5.78 11.60
N TYR A 7 -26.14 6.49 10.82
CA TYR A 7 -26.42 7.81 10.30
C TYR A 7 -27.69 7.83 9.45
N VAL A 8 -27.87 6.85 8.55
CA VAL A 8 -29.10 6.71 7.76
C VAL A 8 -30.33 6.54 8.64
N ARG A 9 -30.25 5.67 9.67
CA ARG A 9 -31.36 5.41 10.60
C ARG A 9 -31.80 6.64 11.38
N ASN A 10 -30.88 7.53 11.73
CA ASN A 10 -31.18 8.72 12.51
C ASN A 10 -31.62 9.93 11.65
N SER A 11 -31.45 9.85 10.33
CA SER A 11 -31.59 11.00 9.42
C SER A 11 -32.74 10.85 8.41
N ASN A 12 -33.61 9.84 8.53
CA ASN A 12 -34.70 9.54 7.60
C ASN A 12 -34.27 9.51 6.11
N MET A 13 -33.08 8.97 5.83
CA MET A 13 -32.51 8.91 4.48
C MET A 13 -32.78 7.57 3.79
N ASN A 14 -32.78 7.58 2.46
CA ASN A 14 -32.92 6.36 1.65
C ASN A 14 -31.72 5.43 1.78
N GLU A 15 -31.94 4.13 1.54
CA GLU A 15 -30.87 3.13 1.50
C GLU A 15 -29.83 3.52 0.42
N GLY A 16 -28.55 3.52 0.81
CA GLY A 16 -27.43 3.94 -0.06
C GLY A 16 -26.89 5.36 0.21
N GLU A 17 -27.71 6.28 0.72
CA GLU A 17 -27.27 7.66 1.02
C GLU A 17 -26.23 7.73 2.15
N GLY A 18 -26.22 6.75 3.06
CA GLY A 18 -25.17 6.64 4.09
C GLY A 18 -23.79 6.35 3.51
N HIS A 19 -23.72 5.51 2.48
CA HIS A 19 -22.46 5.23 1.80
C HIS A 19 -22.00 6.43 0.98
N ARG A 20 -22.93 7.13 0.33
CA ARG A 20 -22.65 8.38 -0.39
C ARG A 20 -22.14 9.47 0.55
N SER A 21 -22.78 9.65 1.70
CA SER A 21 -22.35 10.59 2.75
C SER A 21 -20.96 10.24 3.28
N GLY A 22 -20.70 8.96 3.57
CA GLY A 22 -19.37 8.49 3.98
C GLY A 22 -18.30 8.74 2.92
N PHE A 23 -18.63 8.54 1.64
CA PHE A 23 -17.75 8.83 0.52
C PHE A 23 -17.47 10.34 0.38
N LEU A 24 -18.48 11.20 0.50
CA LEU A 24 -18.29 12.66 0.45
C LEU A 24 -17.43 13.18 1.60
N ALA A 25 -17.58 12.61 2.80
CA ALA A 25 -16.73 12.93 3.94
C ALA A 25 -15.28 12.48 3.70
N LEU A 26 -15.06 11.30 3.10
CA LEU A 26 -13.73 10.86 2.66
C LEU A 26 -13.12 11.82 1.62
N MET A 27 -13.88 12.24 0.60
CA MET A 27 -13.41 13.19 -0.42
C MET A 27 -13.05 14.55 0.20
N SER A 28 -13.86 15.03 1.14
CA SER A 28 -13.60 16.29 1.85
C SER A 28 -12.30 16.21 2.67
N MET A 29 -12.07 15.08 3.36
CA MET A 29 -10.83 14.83 4.08
C MET A 29 -9.61 14.79 3.13
N LEU A 30 -9.72 14.08 2.01
CA LEU A 30 -8.65 13.99 1.01
C LEU A 30 -8.30 15.35 0.40
N GLN A 31 -9.29 16.19 0.12
CA GLN A 31 -9.09 17.56 -0.35
C GLN A 31 -8.27 18.38 0.67
N TYR A 32 -8.61 18.26 1.95
CA TYR A 32 -7.88 18.94 3.01
C TYR A 32 -6.44 18.41 3.16
N CYS A 33 -6.26 17.10 3.07
CA CYS A 33 -4.93 16.48 3.04
C CYS A 33 -4.08 16.99 1.87
N TYR A 34 -4.69 17.19 0.70
CA TYR A 34 -4.00 17.76 -0.46
C TYR A 34 -3.51 19.19 -0.20
N GLU A 35 -4.38 20.06 0.33
CA GLU A 35 -4.04 21.45 0.66
C GLU A 35 -2.95 21.57 1.73
N LEU A 36 -2.93 20.64 2.68
CA LEU A 36 -1.92 20.60 3.75
C LEU A 36 -0.58 19.95 3.33
N GLY A 37 -0.48 19.42 2.12
CA GLY A 37 0.71 18.69 1.68
C GLY A 37 0.92 17.40 2.47
N VAL A 38 -0.14 16.63 2.69
CA VAL A 38 -0.10 15.29 3.30
C VAL A 38 0.19 14.25 2.22
N LYS A 39 1.02 13.25 2.53
CA LYS A 39 1.24 12.08 1.69
C LYS A 39 0.15 11.05 1.95
N VAL A 40 -0.57 10.63 0.92
CA VAL A 40 -1.65 9.63 1.07
C VAL A 40 -1.17 8.29 0.55
N TYR A 41 -1.48 7.23 1.29
CA TYR A 41 -1.17 5.86 0.91
C TYR A 41 -2.38 4.97 1.15
N PHE A 42 -2.77 4.18 0.14
CA PHE A 42 -3.84 3.19 0.28
C PHE A 42 -3.25 1.82 0.60
N ILE A 43 -3.84 1.14 1.59
CA ILE A 43 -3.45 -0.20 2.03
C ILE A 43 -4.59 -1.18 1.75
N GLY A 44 -4.27 -2.33 1.17
CA GLY A 44 -5.22 -3.40 0.87
C GLY A 44 -5.19 -3.86 -0.59
N ASN A 45 -6.19 -4.66 -0.99
CA ASN A 45 -6.25 -5.24 -2.33
C ASN A 45 -6.97 -4.32 -3.34
N LEU A 46 -6.23 -3.38 -3.92
CA LEU A 46 -6.79 -2.45 -4.90
C LEU A 46 -7.30 -3.15 -6.18
N GLN A 47 -6.84 -4.38 -6.48
CA GLN A 47 -7.34 -5.16 -7.62
C GLN A 47 -8.79 -5.64 -7.45
N LEU A 48 -9.30 -5.67 -6.22
CA LEU A 48 -10.73 -5.94 -5.96
C LEU A 48 -11.62 -4.74 -6.28
N LEU A 49 -11.03 -3.55 -6.48
CA LEU A 49 -11.77 -2.34 -6.82
C LEU A 49 -12.05 -2.28 -8.33
N ARG A 50 -13.16 -1.65 -8.68
CA ARG A 50 -13.42 -1.29 -10.08
C ARG A 50 -12.32 -0.35 -10.59
N GLU A 51 -11.95 -0.53 -11.85
CA GLU A 51 -10.92 0.27 -12.53
C GLU A 51 -10.96 1.78 -12.23
N PRO A 52 -12.10 2.51 -12.35
CA PRO A 52 -12.11 3.94 -12.10
C PRO A 52 -11.71 4.32 -10.66
N VAL A 53 -12.04 3.47 -9.67
CA VAL A 53 -11.70 3.70 -8.26
C VAL A 53 -10.22 3.40 -8.03
N ARG A 54 -9.71 2.30 -8.62
CA ARG A 54 -8.31 1.92 -8.55
C ARG A 54 -7.40 2.99 -9.14
N LEU A 55 -7.70 3.47 -10.35
CA LEU A 55 -6.94 4.53 -11.03
C LEU A 55 -6.96 5.85 -10.23
N ALA A 56 -8.09 6.20 -9.61
CA ALA A 56 -8.18 7.37 -8.76
C ALA A 56 -7.27 7.24 -7.52
N ALA A 57 -7.26 6.07 -6.87
CA ALA A 57 -6.39 5.79 -5.73
C ALA A 57 -4.90 5.88 -6.11
N GLU A 58 -4.51 5.26 -7.24
CA GLU A 58 -3.14 5.33 -7.78
C GLU A 58 -2.72 6.77 -8.08
N LYS A 59 -3.59 7.56 -8.71
CA LYS A 59 -3.34 8.98 -9.00
C LYS A 59 -3.09 9.79 -7.72
N VAL A 60 -3.87 9.55 -6.66
CA VAL A 60 -3.71 10.24 -5.38
C VAL A 60 -2.38 9.87 -4.71
N MET A 61 -1.99 8.59 -4.72
CA MET A 61 -0.69 8.17 -4.17
C MET A 61 0.48 8.80 -4.95
N ASN A 62 0.40 8.83 -6.28
CA ASN A 62 1.44 9.41 -7.13
C ASN A 62 1.55 10.93 -6.97
N THR A 63 0.44 11.64 -6.88
CA THR A 63 0.45 13.11 -6.75
C THR A 63 0.94 13.58 -5.37
N THR A 64 0.82 12.74 -4.34
CA THR A 64 1.20 13.08 -2.96
C THR A 64 2.50 12.40 -2.51
N CYS A 65 3.21 11.69 -3.39
CA CYS A 65 4.35 10.86 -3.03
C CYS A 65 5.55 11.62 -2.46
N ASN A 66 5.72 12.89 -2.87
CA ASN A 66 6.82 13.77 -2.47
C ASN A 66 6.55 14.55 -1.18
N ASN A 67 5.32 14.46 -0.65
CA ASN A 67 4.98 15.09 0.62
C ASN A 67 5.67 14.35 1.77
N ASN A 68 6.35 15.07 2.67
CA ASN A 68 7.13 14.47 3.76
C ASN A 68 6.73 14.94 5.16
N LYS A 69 5.71 15.80 5.28
CA LYS A 69 5.28 16.35 6.56
C LYS A 69 4.48 15.35 7.39
N VAL A 70 3.48 14.73 6.77
CA VAL A 70 2.53 13.79 7.39
C VAL A 70 2.15 12.74 6.36
N VAL A 71 1.98 11.49 6.81
CA VAL A 71 1.48 10.38 6.00
C VAL A 71 0.09 9.97 6.51
N LEU A 72 -0.89 9.90 5.61
CA LEU A 72 -2.22 9.35 5.85
C LEU A 72 -2.33 7.97 5.20
N LEU A 73 -2.60 6.96 6.02
CA LEU A 73 -2.86 5.59 5.58
C LEU A 73 -4.36 5.34 5.50
N ILE A 74 -4.84 4.84 4.36
CA ILE A 74 -6.26 4.54 4.14
C ILE A 74 -6.41 3.08 3.74
N CYS A 75 -7.03 2.28 4.60
CA CYS A 75 -7.35 0.89 4.32
C CYS A 75 -8.56 0.79 3.37
N LEU A 76 -8.37 0.31 2.13
CA LEU A 76 -9.43 0.08 1.13
C LEU A 76 -9.35 -1.34 0.59
N ALA A 77 -10.50 -2.02 0.46
CA ALA A 77 -10.54 -3.45 0.13
C ALA A 77 -9.55 -4.26 0.99
N TYR A 78 -9.58 -3.95 2.29
CA TYR A 78 -8.63 -4.40 3.28
C TYR A 78 -9.29 -5.43 4.20
N THR A 79 -8.59 -6.52 4.49
CA THR A 79 -8.92 -7.40 5.60
C THR A 79 -7.64 -7.78 6.33
N SER A 80 -7.67 -7.77 7.67
CA SER A 80 -6.48 -8.13 8.47
C SER A 80 -6.01 -9.56 8.20
N THR A 81 -6.93 -10.47 7.86
CA THR A 81 -6.59 -11.84 7.46
C THR A 81 -5.78 -11.85 6.17
N ASP A 82 -6.22 -11.12 5.14
CA ASP A 82 -5.49 -11.05 3.86
C ASP A 82 -4.09 -10.46 4.06
N GLU A 83 -3.95 -9.46 4.94
CA GLU A 83 -2.65 -8.86 5.24
C GLU A 83 -1.68 -9.83 5.92
N ILE A 84 -2.16 -10.55 6.94
CA ILE A 84 -1.34 -11.52 7.68
C ILE A 84 -0.90 -12.61 6.72
N VAL A 85 -1.83 -13.16 5.94
CA VAL A 85 -1.54 -14.23 4.97
C VAL A 85 -0.52 -13.74 3.93
N HIS A 86 -0.72 -12.55 3.37
CA HIS A 86 0.19 -11.99 2.38
C HIS A 86 1.60 -11.76 2.96
N SER A 87 1.69 -11.19 4.16
CA SER A 87 2.96 -10.93 4.84
C SER A 87 3.75 -12.20 5.10
N VAL A 88 3.07 -13.27 5.56
CA VAL A 88 3.68 -14.59 5.77
C VAL A 88 4.14 -15.19 4.44
N GLN A 89 3.31 -15.12 3.40
CA GLN A 89 3.65 -15.62 2.08
C GLN A 89 4.88 -14.92 1.48
N GLU A 90 4.96 -13.59 1.63
CA GLU A 90 6.10 -12.78 1.19
C GLU A 90 7.37 -13.17 1.94
N ALA A 91 7.33 -13.26 3.27
CA ALA A 91 8.48 -13.66 4.09
C ALA A 91 9.01 -15.07 3.74
N CYS A 92 8.10 -16.01 3.45
CA CYS A 92 8.48 -17.35 2.98
C CYS A 92 9.11 -17.32 1.58
N ASN A 93 8.57 -16.50 0.67
CA ASN A 93 9.08 -16.38 -0.69
C ASN A 93 10.47 -15.71 -0.73
N GLU A 94 10.71 -14.68 0.09
CA GLU A 94 12.03 -14.04 0.26
C GLU A 94 13.09 -15.09 0.61
N ARG A 95 12.82 -15.90 1.65
CA ARG A 95 13.73 -16.98 2.08
C ARG A 95 13.91 -18.07 1.04
N ARG A 96 12.85 -18.42 0.29
CA ARG A 96 12.96 -19.43 -0.77
C ARG A 96 13.86 -18.96 -1.90
N VAL A 97 13.71 -17.71 -2.35
CA VAL A 97 14.56 -17.13 -3.39
C VAL A 97 16.00 -16.99 -2.92
N GLU A 98 16.21 -16.57 -1.67
CA GLU A 98 17.55 -16.52 -1.07
C GLU A 98 18.21 -17.91 -1.03
N ASN A 99 17.47 -18.94 -0.60
CA ASN A 99 17.95 -20.31 -0.61
C ASN A 99 18.22 -20.82 -2.04
N GLU A 100 17.34 -20.55 -3.01
CA GLU A 100 17.55 -20.92 -4.42
C GLU A 100 18.81 -20.26 -4.99
N TYR A 101 19.07 -18.99 -4.63
CA TYR A 101 20.29 -18.26 -5.02
C TYR A 101 21.56 -18.82 -4.36
N LEU A 102 21.48 -19.23 -3.09
CA LEU A 102 22.59 -19.89 -2.41
C LEU A 102 22.87 -21.27 -3.01
N ILE A 103 21.82 -22.03 -3.36
CA ILE A 103 21.93 -23.32 -4.03
C ILE A 103 22.59 -23.14 -5.41
N SER A 104 22.18 -22.15 -6.21
CA SER A 104 22.80 -21.91 -7.52
C SER A 104 24.27 -21.51 -7.41
N LYS A 105 24.64 -20.67 -6.43
CA LYS A 105 26.05 -20.31 -6.18
C LYS A 105 26.94 -21.48 -5.80
N ASN A 106 26.40 -22.48 -5.10
CA ASN A 106 27.16 -23.67 -4.72
C ASN A 106 27.39 -24.63 -5.91
N VAL A 107 26.56 -24.56 -6.96
CA VAL A 107 26.69 -25.35 -8.19
C VAL A 107 27.67 -24.69 -9.19
N ASP A 108 27.71 -23.36 -9.25
CA ASP A 108 28.57 -22.59 -10.18
C ASP A 108 30.05 -22.50 -9.76
N ASN A 109 30.44 -23.01 -8.57
CA ASN A 109 31.85 -23.20 -8.22
C ASN A 109 32.57 -24.23 -9.10
N ASP A 110 31.86 -24.84 -10.07
CA ASP A 110 32.46 -25.65 -11.14
C ASP A 110 32.44 -24.98 -12.53
N SER A 111 31.76 -23.83 -12.75
CA SER A 111 31.77 -23.08 -14.03
C SER A 111 31.02 -21.74 -13.89
N GLY A 112 31.73 -20.62 -13.75
CA GLY A 112 31.10 -19.33 -13.47
C GLY A 112 30.39 -18.66 -14.65
N VAL A 113 29.11 -18.28 -14.46
CA VAL A 113 28.46 -17.08 -15.02
C VAL A 113 27.29 -16.67 -14.10
N VAL A 114 27.34 -15.50 -13.45
CA VAL A 114 26.20 -14.97 -12.68
C VAL A 114 25.50 -13.85 -13.47
N VAL A 115 24.32 -14.14 -14.01
CA VAL A 115 23.40 -13.12 -14.56
C VAL A 115 22.52 -12.59 -13.42
N GLY A 116 22.88 -11.45 -12.87
CA GLY A 116 22.06 -10.74 -11.88
C GLY A 116 20.81 -10.15 -12.53
N LYS A 117 19.62 -10.68 -12.21
CA LYS A 117 18.36 -9.99 -12.48
C LYS A 117 18.06 -9.00 -11.35
N LYS A 118 18.14 -7.70 -11.64
CA LYS A 118 17.49 -6.66 -10.82
C LYS A 118 15.98 -6.97 -10.78
N LYS A 119 15.42 -7.24 -9.61
CA LYS A 119 13.97 -7.11 -9.41
C LYS A 119 13.68 -5.62 -9.41
N ASN A 120 12.89 -5.18 -10.39
CA ASN A 120 12.34 -3.84 -10.41
C ASN A 120 11.42 -3.69 -9.20
N ASP A 121 11.76 -2.74 -8.33
CA ASP A 121 10.85 -2.28 -7.30
C ASP A 121 9.64 -1.61 -7.96
N MET A 122 8.49 -1.73 -7.29
CA MET A 122 7.18 -1.16 -7.62
C MET A 122 6.25 -2.09 -8.42
N ASP A 123 5.78 -3.14 -7.74
CA ASP A 123 4.56 -3.82 -8.12
C ASP A 123 3.36 -2.95 -7.68
N TYR A 124 2.77 -2.25 -8.65
CA TYR A 124 1.65 -1.32 -8.46
C TYR A 124 0.32 -2.02 -8.10
N GLY A 125 0.32 -3.33 -7.88
CA GLY A 125 -0.91 -4.11 -7.67
C GLY A 125 -1.36 -4.24 -6.22
N VAL A 126 -0.43 -4.19 -5.28
CA VAL A 126 -0.64 -4.68 -3.92
C VAL A 126 0.23 -3.91 -2.92
N CYS A 127 -0.39 -3.07 -2.08
CA CYS A 127 0.30 -2.38 -0.99
C CYS A 127 -0.20 -2.94 0.34
N TYR A 128 0.37 -4.07 0.77
CA TYR A 128 0.20 -4.60 2.13
C TYR A 128 1.39 -4.25 3.04
N SER A 129 2.42 -3.60 2.50
CA SER A 129 3.62 -3.28 3.27
C SER A 129 3.42 -2.00 4.09
N VAL A 130 3.07 -2.20 5.36
CA VAL A 130 3.62 -1.33 6.41
C VAL A 130 5.14 -1.46 6.33
N SER A 131 5.80 -0.37 5.91
CA SER A 131 7.22 -0.06 6.16
C SER A 131 8.21 -1.23 6.22
N ARG A 132 8.78 -1.64 5.07
CA ARG A 132 10.11 -2.30 5.07
C ARG A 132 11.18 -1.62 4.19
N ARG A 133 10.96 -0.36 3.78
CA ARG A 133 12.01 0.52 3.23
C ARG A 133 11.76 2.00 3.54
N GLN A 134 11.94 2.41 4.79
CA GLN A 134 12.33 3.79 5.14
C GLN A 134 13.44 3.86 6.20
N GLU A 135 14.09 2.73 6.52
CA GLU A 135 15.39 2.76 7.23
C GLU A 135 16.52 2.61 6.20
N ALA A 136 16.74 3.66 5.41
CA ALA A 136 18.02 3.87 4.75
C ALA A 136 18.30 5.37 4.78
N HIS A 137 19.38 5.74 5.49
CA HIS A 137 19.91 7.10 5.66
C HIS A 137 19.24 8.04 6.67
N VAL A 138 19.23 7.67 7.96
CA VAL A 138 19.32 8.68 9.05
C VAL A 138 20.22 8.13 10.15
N TYR A 139 21.53 8.00 9.92
CA TYR A 139 22.60 8.14 10.92
C TYR A 139 23.93 8.18 10.17
N GLY A 140 24.63 9.33 10.22
CA GLY A 140 26.04 9.41 9.80
C GLY A 140 26.37 10.49 8.77
N SER A 141 26.07 11.76 9.04
CA SER A 141 26.92 12.90 8.60
C SER A 141 26.62 14.10 9.49
N GLY A 142 27.27 14.15 10.65
CA GLY A 142 27.48 15.42 11.35
C GLY A 142 28.71 16.13 10.77
N PRO A 143 28.79 17.46 10.91
CA PRO A 143 29.88 18.28 10.38
C PRO A 143 31.25 17.97 11.01
#